data_AF-A0A833T0E7-F1
#
_entry.id   AF-A0A833T0E7-F1
#
_cell.length_a   1.000
_cell.length_b   1.000
_cell.length_c   1.000
_cell.angle_alpha   90.00
_cell.angle_beta   90.00
_cell.angle_gamma   90.00
#
_symmetry.space_group_name_H-M   'P 1'
#
loop_
_entity.id
_entity.type
_entity.pdbx_description
1 polymer ?
#
loop_
_entity_poly.entity_id
_entity_poly.type
_entity_poly.pdbx_seq_one_letter_code
_entity_poly.pdbx_strand_id
1 'polypeptide(L)' 'MEELERVEISMEDYKKCSANALRAECRRLNTAPTSSNKSSYLDALRASLLVTESVTASGVVQSPFRRSKTERKR' A
#
# COMPACT_ATOMS: atom_id res chain seq x y z
N MET A 1 16.52 7.65 4.00
CA MET A 1 16.16 7.81 5.43
C MET A 1 14.81 8.52 5.59
N GLU A 2 14.36 9.35 4.65
CA GLU A 2 13.08 10.08 4.74
C GLU A 2 11.80 9.22 4.54
N GLU A 3 11.87 8.10 3.82
CA GLU A 3 10.67 7.29 3.47
C GLU A 3 10.00 6.66 4.70
N LEU A 4 10.81 6.13 5.62
CA LEU A 4 10.30 5.55 6.87
C LEU A 4 9.65 6.62 7.75
N GLU A 5 10.22 7.82 7.79
CA GLU A 5 9.71 8.94 8.58
C GLU A 5 8.35 9.42 8.03
N ARG A 6 8.18 9.52 6.71
CA ARG A 6 6.90 9.86 6.07
C ARG A 6 5.82 8.80 6.32
N VAL A 7 6.18 7.52 6.27
CA VAL A 7 5.28 6.42 6.63
C VAL A 7 4.90 6.53 8.11
N GLU A 8 5.84 6.81 9.01
CA GLU A 8 5.54 6.95 10.44
C GLU A 8 4.62 8.13 10.75
N ILE A 9 4.81 9.28 10.09
CA ILE A 9 3.89 10.43 10.18
C ILE A 9 2.48 10.03 9.72
N SER A 10 2.37 9.35 8.58
CA SER A 10 1.07 8.87 8.06
C SER A 10 0.41 7.85 9.01
N MET A 11 1.22 7.01 9.66
CA MET A 11 0.75 6.05 10.65
C MET A 11 0.26 6.70 11.94
N GLU A 12 0.72 7.90 12.30
CA GLU A 12 0.21 8.64 13.45
C GLU A 12 -1.26 9.03 13.28
N ASP A 13 -1.67 9.38 12.06
CA ASP A 13 -3.07 9.68 11.78
C ASP A 13 -3.94 8.42 11.77
N TYR A 14 -3.44 7.31 11.23
CA TYR A 14 -4.14 6.03 11.31
C TYR A 14 -4.31 5.54 12.76
N LYS A 15 -3.37 5.84 13.66
CA LYS A 15 -3.52 5.51 15.10
C LYS A 15 -4.71 6.22 15.74
N LYS A 16 -5.11 7.40 15.26
CA LYS A 16 -6.28 8.15 15.74
C LYS A 16 -7.61 7.57 15.21
N CYS A 17 -7.58 6.80 14.13
CA CYS A 17 -8.77 6.20 13.53
C CYS A 17 -9.33 5.03 14.36
N SER A 18 -10.63 4.75 14.16
CA SER A 18 -11.30 3.58 14.71
C SER A 18 -10.96 2.31 13.91
N ALA A 19 -11.14 1.13 14.51
CA ALA A 19 -10.91 -0.15 13.83
C ALA A 19 -11.79 -0.31 12.58
N ASN A 20 -13.01 0.23 12.58
CA ASN A 20 -13.90 0.18 11.43
C ASN A 20 -13.41 1.05 10.26
N ALA A 21 -12.89 2.26 10.56
CA ALA A 21 -12.30 3.13 9.56
C ALA A 21 -11.06 2.46 8.94
N LEU A 22 -10.19 1.88 9.78
CA LEU A 22 -9.01 1.15 9.32
C LEU A 22 -9.37 -0.08 8.47
N ARG A 23 -10.41 -0.83 8.85
CA ARG A 23 -10.92 -1.94 8.05
C ARG A 23 -11.44 -1.49 6.68
N ALA A 24 -12.14 -0.36 6.61
CA ALA A 24 -12.62 0.20 5.36
C ALA A 24 -11.43 0.59 4.46
N GLU A 25 -10.40 1.19 5.04
CA GLU A 25 -9.19 1.56 4.34
C GLU A 25 -8.40 0.35 3.83
N CYS A 26 -8.21 -0.69 4.66
CA CYS A 26 -7.62 -1.95 4.22
C CYS A 26 -8.35 -2.52 3.00
N ARG A 27 -9.69 -2.49 2.98
CA ARG A 27 -10.47 -2.94 1.83
C ARG A 27 -10.28 -2.06 0.60
N ARG A 28 -10.25 -0.73 0.78
CA ARG A 28 -10.00 0.23 -0.31
C ARG A 28 -8.65 0.00 -0.98
N LEU A 29 -7.63 -0.30 -0.18
CA LEU A 29 -6.27 -0.59 -0.63
C LEU A 29 -6.05 -2.07 -0.97
N ASN A 30 -7.08 -2.91 -0.87
CA ASN A 30 -7.03 -4.35 -1.09
C ASN A 30 -5.93 -5.07 -0.28
N THR A 31 -5.72 -4.64 0.96
CA THR A 31 -4.75 -5.24 1.89
C THR A 31 -5.41 -6.31 2.75
N ALA A 32 -4.66 -7.37 3.04
CA ALA A 32 -5.13 -8.51 3.83
C ALA A 32 -4.57 -8.43 5.26
N PRO A 33 -5.34 -7.90 6.22
CA PRO A 33 -4.94 -7.91 7.63
C PRO A 33 -4.97 -9.34 8.18
N THR A 34 -4.00 -9.66 9.04
CA THR A 34 -3.86 -11.00 9.65
C THR A 34 -4.95 -11.33 10.66
N SER A 35 -5.63 -10.31 11.19
CA SER A 35 -6.74 -10.44 12.14
C SER A 35 -7.68 -9.23 12.06
N SER A 36 -8.88 -9.37 12.63
CA SER A 36 -9.90 -8.32 12.67
C SER A 36 -9.76 -7.40 13.88
N ASN A 37 -8.53 -6.95 14.17
CA ASN A 37 -8.23 -6.06 15.28
C ASN A 37 -7.46 -4.82 14.79
N LYS A 38 -7.43 -3.77 15.62
CA LYS A 38 -6.84 -2.48 15.25
C LYS A 38 -5.36 -2.60 14.87
N SER A 39 -4.56 -3.36 15.62
CA SER A 39 -3.14 -3.53 15.35
C SER A 39 -2.89 -4.21 14.02
N SER A 40 -3.59 -5.31 13.73
CA SER A 40 -3.47 -6.03 12.46
C SER A 40 -3.87 -5.19 11.25
N TYR A 41 -4.84 -4.27 11.39
CA TYR A 41 -5.14 -3.31 10.33
C TYR A 41 -4.01 -2.30 10.12
N LEU A 42 -3.45 -1.76 11.21
CA LEU A 42 -2.32 -0.83 11.13
C LEU A 42 -1.08 -1.46 10.50
N ASP A 43 -0.77 -2.71 10.84
CA ASP A 43 0.36 -3.44 10.27
C ASP A 43 0.18 -3.67 8.76
N ALA A 44 -1.04 -4.06 8.34
CA ALA A 44 -1.36 -4.23 6.93
C ALA A 44 -1.29 -2.92 6.13
N LEU A 45 -1.73 -1.80 6.71
CA LEU A 45 -1.63 -0.48 6.09
C LEU A 45 -0.17 -0.02 5.99
N ARG A 46 0.63 -0.22 7.04
CA ARG A 46 2.06 0.11 7.04
C ARG A 46 2.81 -0.66 5.95
N ALA A 47 2.55 -1.96 5.83
CA ALA A 47 3.14 -2.79 4.77
C ALA A 47 2.74 -2.30 3.37
N SER A 48 1.47 -1.90 3.18
CA SER A 48 0.99 -1.38 1.90
C SER A 48 1.63 -0.05 1.49
N LEU A 49 1.86 0.85 2.45
CA LEU A 49 2.51 2.14 2.20
C LEU A 49 3.97 1.97 1.75
N LEU A 50 4.68 1.04 2.39
CA LEU A 50 6.07 0.69 2.00
C LEU A 50 6.15 0.10 0.59
N VAL A 51 5.15 -0.70 0.19
CA VAL A 51 5.08 -1.29 -1.16
C VAL A 51 4.68 -0.26 -2.22
N THR A 52 3.76 0.65 -1.90
CA THR A 52 3.29 1.64 -2.88
C THR A 52 4.38 2.67 -3.21
N GLU A 53 5.15 3.11 -2.21
CA GLU A 53 6.22 4.09 -2.45
C GLU A 53 7.47 3.47 -3.10
N SER A 54 7.77 2.20 -2.84
CA SER A 54 8.85 1.48 -3.55
C SER A 54 8.55 1.31 -5.05
N VAL A 55 7.27 1.24 -5.44
CA VAL A 55 6.82 1.26 -6.86
C VAL A 55 6.91 2.66 -7.47
N THR A 56 6.90 3.73 -6.68
CA THR A 56 7.14 5.10 -7.19
C THR A 56 8.61 5.49 -7.20
N ALA A 57 9.43 4.96 -6.30
CA ALA A 57 10.88 5.22 -6.24
C ALA A 57 11.67 4.44 -7.31
N SER A 58 11.22 3.23 -7.67
CA SER A 58 11.62 2.56 -8.91
C SER A 58 10.57 2.89 -9.97
N GLY A 59 10.86 3.79 -10.90
CA GLY A 59 9.94 4.23 -11.97
C GLY A 59 9.47 3.12 -12.93
N VAL A 60 8.78 2.11 -12.43
CA VAL A 60 8.13 1.03 -13.17
C VAL A 60 6.81 0.75 -12.46
N VAL A 61 5.84 1.63 -12.70
CA VAL A 61 4.42 1.24 -12.67
C VAL A 61 4.25 0.20 -13.77
N GLN A 62 4.45 -1.07 -13.43
CA GLN A 62 4.04 -2.17 -14.29
C GLN A 62 2.52 -2.25 -14.19
N SER A 63 1.86 -1.45 -15.05
CA SER A 63 0.43 -1.56 -15.30
C SER A 63 0.09 -3.04 -15.57
N PRO A 64 -0.88 -3.63 -14.86
CA PRO A 64 -1.30 -5.00 -15.11
C PRO A 64 -1.94 -5.19 -16.49
N PHE A 65 -2.12 -4.11 -17.26
CA PHE A 65 -2.67 -4.10 -18.62
C PHE A 65 -1.64 -3.84 -19.72
N ARG A 66 -0.33 -3.99 -19.49
CA ARG A 66 0.62 -4.09 -20.62
C ARG A 66 0.52 -5.47 -21.26
N ARG A 67 -0.55 -5.66 -22.03
CA ARG A 67 -0.59 -6.59 -23.16
C ARG A 67 0.71 -6.41 -23.94
N SER A 68 1.52 -7.45 -23.89
CA SER A 68 2.61 -7.73 -24.79
C SER A 68 2.19 -7.45 -26.24
N LYS A 69 2.57 -6.28 -26.75
CA LYS A 69 2.77 -6.10 -28.18
C LYS A 69 4.27 -6.06 -28.39
N THR A 70 4.88 -7.24 -28.37
CA THR A 70 6.12 -7.48 -29.09
C THR A 70 5.83 -7.18 -30.55
N GLU A 71 6.35 -6.04 -30.98
CA GLU A 71 6.57 -5.62 -32.35
C GLU A 71 7.17 -6.78 -33.14
N ARG A 72 6.35 -7.49 -33.90
CA ARG A 72 6.84 -8.45 -34.88
C ARG A 72 7.23 -7.66 -36.11
N LYS A 73 8.49 -7.24 -36.14
CA LYS A 73 9.16 -6.72 -37.33
C LYS A 73 9.45 -7.90 -38.26
N ARG A 74 8.68 -8.02 -39.34
CA ARG A 74 9.08 -8.48 -40.69
C ARG A 74 7.84 -8.63 -41.55
#